data_AF-B5TP33-F1
#
_entry.id   AF-B5TP33-F1
#
_cell.length_a   1.000
_cell.length_b   1.000
_cell.length_c   1.000
_cell.angle_alpha   90.00
_cell.angle_beta   90.00
_cell.angle_gamma   90.00
#
_symmetry.space_group_name_H-M   'P 1'
#
loop_
_entity.id
_entity.type
_entity.pdbx_description
1 polymer ?
#
loop_
_entity_poly.entity_id
_entity_poly.type
_entity_poly.pdbx_seq_one_letter_code
_entity_poly.pdbx_strand_id
1 'polypeptide(L)'
;ETDYVEFKDFGSIYYHLILKEGTANLNAIQKGDVLAIWLNGGPGSSSQLGNYMEIGPWVITKNPDQEAKDKPFIVTKREYSWNKIMHLLFIDQPFGTGMSKADQKNNVTNSDEAAYYFVETIRSIYTRLKG
;
A
#
# COMPACT_ATOMS: atom_id res chain seq x y z
N GLU A 1 6.03 4.38 5.42
CA GLU A 1 6.99 4.53 4.31
C GLU A 1 6.26 4.28 3.02
N THR A 2 6.59 5.06 2.00
CA THR A 2 5.92 5.02 0.70
C THR A 2 6.99 5.09 -0.38
N ASP A 3 6.93 4.18 -1.35
CA ASP A 3 7.91 4.11 -2.43
C ASP A 3 7.37 3.28 -3.60
N TYR A 4 8.21 3.10 -4.62
CA TYR A 4 7.94 2.32 -5.81
C TYR A 4 8.99 1.23 -6.02
N VAL A 5 8.58 0.11 -6.61
CA VAL A 5 9.49 -0.83 -7.25
C VAL A 5 9.45 -0.59 -8.75
N GLU A 6 10.59 -0.19 -9.30
CA GLU A 6 10.75 0.11 -10.73
C GLU A 6 11.06 -1.14 -11.53
N PHE A 7 10.32 -1.35 -12.62
CA PHE A 7 10.53 -2.42 -13.60
C PHE A 7 10.81 -1.80 -14.95
N LYS A 8 12.09 -1.81 -15.35
CA LYS A 8 12.53 -1.24 -16.63
C LYS A 8 11.66 -1.73 -17.78
N ASP A 9 11.15 -0.81 -18.59
CA ASP A 9 10.26 -1.03 -19.72
C ASP A 9 8.79 -1.42 -19.38
N PHE A 10 8.49 -1.83 -18.14
CA PHE A 10 7.13 -2.27 -17.74
C PHE A 10 6.38 -1.22 -16.90
N GLY A 11 7.09 -0.40 -16.13
CA GLY A 11 6.51 0.63 -15.27
C GLY A 11 6.93 0.45 -13.82
N SER A 12 6.07 0.83 -12.87
CA SER A 12 6.41 0.76 -11.45
C SER A 12 5.24 0.33 -10.58
N ILE A 13 5.55 -0.40 -9.51
CA ILE A 13 4.57 -0.87 -8.51
C ILE A 13 4.72 -0.06 -7.23
N TYR A 14 3.67 0.69 -6.88
CA TYR A 14 3.57 1.47 -5.67
C TYR A 14 3.27 0.59 -4.46
N TYR A 15 3.88 0.93 -3.33
CA TYR A 15 3.49 0.37 -2.03
C TYR A 15 3.52 1.39 -0.90
N HIS A 16 2.78 1.07 0.15
CA HIS A 16 2.72 1.82 1.39
C HIS A 16 2.90 0.87 2.58
N LEU A 17 4.01 1.02 3.29
CA LEU A 17 4.28 0.34 4.55
C LEU A 17 3.84 1.20 5.74
N ILE A 18 2.90 0.69 6.51
CA ILE A 18 2.47 1.24 7.79
C ILE A 18 3.07 0.39 8.91
N LEU A 19 3.81 1.03 9.82
CA LEU A 19 4.36 0.32 10.96
C LEU A 19 3.28 0.08 12.04
N LYS A 20 3.47 -1.02 12.76
CA LYS A 20 2.74 -1.34 13.98
C LYS A 20 2.85 -0.17 14.95
N GLU A 21 1.73 0.21 15.55
CA GLU A 21 1.66 1.27 16.56
C GLU A 21 2.71 1.02 17.66
N GLY A 22 3.43 2.09 18.05
CA GLY A 22 4.57 2.01 18.97
C GLY A 22 5.92 1.71 18.31
N THR A 23 5.97 1.35 17.01
CA THR A 23 7.24 1.17 16.28
C THR A 23 7.68 2.50 15.67
N ALA A 24 8.79 3.06 16.16
CA ALA A 24 9.22 4.40 15.78
C ALA A 24 9.70 4.52 14.33
N ASN A 25 10.40 3.51 13.82
CA ASN A 25 10.96 3.45 12.47
C ASN A 25 11.35 2.00 12.11
N LEU A 26 11.88 1.78 10.89
CA LEU A 26 12.28 0.46 10.39
C LEU A 26 13.30 -0.24 11.29
N ASN A 27 14.25 0.50 11.87
CA ASN A 27 15.29 -0.07 12.75
C ASN A 27 14.74 -0.52 14.11
N ALA A 28 13.52 -0.11 14.46
CA ALA A 28 12.85 -0.51 15.68
C ALA A 28 11.98 -1.79 15.52
N ILE A 29 11.86 -2.34 14.31
CA ILE A 29 11.15 -3.60 14.06
C ILE A 29 11.83 -4.73 14.82
N GLN A 30 11.05 -5.51 15.56
CA GLN A 30 11.57 -6.59 16.40
C GLN A 30 11.33 -7.96 15.77
N LYS A 31 12.20 -8.91 16.10
CA LYS A 31 11.96 -10.32 15.78
C LYS A 31 10.66 -10.78 16.44
N GLY A 32 9.75 -11.32 15.65
CA GLY A 32 8.42 -11.74 16.09
C GLY A 32 7.31 -10.74 15.78
N ASP A 33 7.64 -9.55 15.28
CA ASP A 33 6.64 -8.67 14.67
C ASP A 33 6.04 -9.33 13.43
N VAL A 34 4.73 -9.20 13.28
CA VAL A 34 3.99 -9.69 12.11
C VAL A 34 3.92 -8.60 11.05
N LEU A 35 4.16 -8.96 9.80
CA LEU A 35 3.87 -8.14 8.62
C LEU A 35 2.71 -8.78 7.87
N ALA A 36 1.61 -8.05 7.71
CA ALA A 36 0.52 -8.44 6.83
C ALA A 36 0.64 -7.69 5.50
N ILE A 37 0.61 -8.44 4.40
CA ILE A 37 0.49 -7.89 3.05
C ILE A 37 -0.98 -7.82 2.70
N TRP A 38 -1.46 -6.65 2.27
CA TRP A 38 -2.85 -6.43 1.91
C TRP A 38 -2.98 -6.09 0.42
N LEU A 39 -3.91 -6.78 -0.24
CA LEU A 39 -4.20 -6.63 -1.66
C LEU A 39 -5.71 -6.46 -1.84
N ASN A 40 -6.11 -5.36 -2.48
CA ASN A 40 -7.46 -5.25 -3.03
C ASN A 40 -7.52 -5.92 -4.42
N GLY A 41 -8.73 -6.37 -4.78
CA GLY A 41 -8.99 -7.14 -6.01
C GLY A 41 -9.49 -6.30 -7.18
N GLY A 42 -10.49 -6.79 -7.90
CA GLY A 42 -11.07 -6.13 -9.08
C GLY A 42 -11.17 -7.10 -10.26
N PRO A 43 -10.14 -7.16 -11.14
CA PRO A 43 -8.76 -6.65 -11.01
C PRO A 43 -8.60 -5.13 -11.19
N GLY A 44 -7.50 -4.55 -10.68
CA GLY A 44 -7.13 -3.15 -10.90
C GLY A 44 -7.61 -2.15 -9.83
N SER A 45 -8.13 -2.62 -8.69
CA SER A 45 -8.49 -1.72 -7.59
C SER A 45 -7.27 -1.44 -6.71
N SER A 46 -7.05 -0.18 -6.36
CA SER A 46 -5.97 0.22 -5.47
C SER A 46 -6.10 -0.40 -4.08
N SER A 47 -4.99 -0.88 -3.53
CA SER A 47 -4.91 -1.35 -2.15
C SER A 47 -4.95 -0.20 -1.14
N GLN A 48 -4.88 1.05 -1.61
CA GLN A 48 -5.15 2.22 -0.77
C GLN A 48 -6.63 2.31 -0.37
N LEU A 49 -7.52 1.60 -1.07
CA LEU A 49 -8.89 1.40 -0.58
C LEU A 49 -8.86 0.67 0.77
N GLY A 50 -8.14 -0.45 0.86
CA GLY A 50 -7.93 -1.17 2.11
C GLY A 50 -7.28 -0.32 3.20
N ASN A 51 -6.32 0.51 2.81
CA ASN A 51 -5.64 1.42 3.73
C ASN A 51 -6.60 2.44 4.34
N TYR A 52 -7.34 3.19 3.50
CA TYR A 52 -8.13 4.33 3.97
C TYR A 52 -9.59 4.01 4.30
N MET A 53 -10.12 2.88 3.84
CA MET A 53 -11.55 2.53 4.01
C MET A 53 -11.75 1.30 4.90
N GLU A 54 -10.78 0.38 4.95
CA GLU A 54 -10.96 -0.93 5.61
C GLU A 54 -10.12 -1.05 6.89
N ILE A 55 -8.82 -1.35 6.77
CA ILE A 55 -7.99 -1.88 7.87
C ILE A 55 -6.83 -0.98 8.30
N GLY A 56 -6.53 0.08 7.54
CA GLY A 56 -5.43 0.98 7.86
C GLY A 56 -5.75 1.97 9.00
N PRO A 57 -4.73 2.68 9.50
CA PRO A 57 -4.82 3.54 10.69
C PRO A 57 -5.69 4.78 10.49
N TRP A 58 -5.92 5.19 9.25
CA TRP A 58 -6.57 6.45 8.91
C TRP A 58 -7.83 6.18 8.11
N VAL A 59 -8.84 7.01 8.32
CA VAL A 59 -10.06 7.03 7.51
C VAL A 59 -10.27 8.43 6.94
N ILE A 60 -10.64 8.48 5.66
CA ILE A 60 -11.04 9.73 5.00
C ILE A 60 -12.55 9.84 5.14
N THR A 61 -13.02 10.91 5.79
CA THR A 61 -14.45 11.18 6.00
C THR A 61 -14.80 12.59 5.57
N LYS A 62 -16.09 12.87 5.39
CA LYS A 62 -16.57 14.23 5.11
C LYS A 62 -16.24 15.14 6.29
N ASN A 63 -15.84 16.36 5.98
CA ASN A 63 -15.66 17.38 7.00
C ASN A 63 -17.02 17.67 7.66
N PRO A 64 -17.13 17.59 9.01
CA PRO A 64 -18.38 17.92 9.71
C PRO A 64 -18.72 19.41 9.60
N ASP A 65 -17.73 20.27 9.33
CA ASP A 65 -17.95 21.68 9.04
C ASP A 65 -18.49 21.87 7.62
N GLN A 66 -19.78 22.13 7.51
CA GLN A 66 -20.48 22.31 6.22
C GLN A 66 -20.07 23.61 5.50
N GLU A 67 -19.46 24.56 6.21
CA GLU A 67 -18.97 25.82 5.64
C GLU A 67 -17.54 25.69 5.09
N ALA A 68 -16.82 24.61 5.43
CA ALA A 68 -15.48 24.32 4.94
C ALA A 68 -15.47 23.78 3.50
N LYS A 69 -16.04 24.54 2.56
CA LYS A 69 -16.18 24.18 1.14
C LYS A 69 -14.84 23.87 0.45
N ASP A 70 -13.76 24.51 0.89
CA ASP A 70 -12.40 24.29 0.36
C ASP A 70 -11.72 23.04 0.95
N LYS A 71 -12.29 22.44 2.02
CA LYS A 71 -11.78 21.24 2.68
C LYS A 71 -12.92 20.27 2.99
N PRO A 72 -13.55 19.68 1.95
CA PRO A 72 -14.74 18.85 2.12
C PRO A 72 -14.46 17.48 2.79
N PHE A 73 -13.19 17.11 2.95
CA PHE A 73 -12.77 15.86 3.59
C PHE A 73 -11.73 16.11 4.68
N ILE A 74 -11.76 15.27 5.71
CA ILE A 74 -10.77 15.22 6.79
C ILE A 74 -10.24 13.79 6.95
N VAL A 75 -9.05 13.68 7.53
CA VAL A 75 -8.44 12.39 7.88
C VAL A 75 -8.54 12.22 9.39
N THR A 76 -9.13 11.13 9.84
CA THR A 76 -9.26 10.80 11.28
C THR A 76 -8.65 9.43 11.58
N LYS A 77 -8.26 9.20 12.84
CA LYS A 77 -7.70 7.91 13.27
C LYS A 77 -8.81 6.86 13.35
N ARG A 78 -8.56 5.69 12.77
CA ARG A 78 -9.46 4.53 12.86
C ARG A 78 -9.34 3.87 14.22
N GLU A 79 -10.47 3.64 14.89
CA GLU A 79 -10.50 2.97 16.18
C GLU A 79 -10.04 1.50 16.07
N TYR A 80 -10.46 0.79 15.02
CA TYR A 80 -10.12 -0.62 14.80
C TYR A 80 -9.19 -0.80 13.60
N SER A 81 -7.95 -0.32 13.73
CA SER A 81 -6.91 -0.55 12.73
C SER A 81 -6.12 -1.81 13.02
N TRP A 82 -5.77 -2.57 11.98
CA TRP A 82 -4.92 -3.75 12.12
C TRP A 82 -3.49 -3.37 12.51
N ASN A 83 -3.06 -2.13 12.21
CA ASN A 83 -1.72 -1.68 12.58
C ASN A 83 -1.51 -1.56 14.10
N LYS A 84 -2.53 -1.78 14.93
CA LYS A 84 -2.37 -1.87 16.39
C LYS A 84 -1.53 -3.07 16.83
N ILE A 85 -1.49 -4.14 16.04
CA ILE A 85 -0.82 -5.41 16.42
C ILE A 85 0.16 -5.94 15.36
N MET A 86 0.16 -5.38 14.15
CA MET A 86 1.05 -5.81 13.06
C MET A 86 1.48 -4.64 12.16
N HIS A 87 2.56 -4.83 11.41
CA HIS A 87 2.90 -3.94 10.30
C HIS A 87 1.99 -4.28 9.10
N LEU A 88 1.61 -3.27 8.31
CA LEU A 88 0.77 -3.45 7.13
C LEU A 88 1.52 -2.98 5.87
N LEU A 89 1.54 -3.81 4.84
CA LEU A 89 2.09 -3.47 3.53
C LEU A 89 0.98 -3.51 2.48
N PHE A 90 0.55 -2.34 2.04
CA PHE A 90 -0.42 -2.19 0.95
C PHE A 90 0.32 -2.08 -0.38
N ILE A 91 -0.04 -2.89 -1.36
CA ILE A 91 0.62 -2.90 -2.68
C ILE A 91 -0.44 -2.68 -3.76
N ASP A 92 -0.26 -1.65 -4.57
CA ASP A 92 -1.14 -1.38 -5.69
C ASP A 92 -0.68 -2.22 -6.90
N GLN A 93 -1.40 -3.29 -7.20
CA GLN A 93 -1.03 -4.25 -8.25
C GLN A 93 -2.26 -4.67 -9.07
N PRO A 94 -2.09 -5.04 -10.36
CA PRO A 94 -0.86 -5.02 -11.16
C PRO A 94 -0.47 -3.60 -11.65
N PHE A 95 0.48 -3.48 -12.57
CA PHE A 95 0.86 -2.20 -13.20
C PHE A 95 -0.35 -1.38 -13.66
N GLY A 96 -0.32 -0.06 -13.42
CA GLY A 96 -1.42 0.85 -13.73
C GLY A 96 -2.54 0.91 -12.68
N THR A 97 -2.50 0.06 -11.64
CA THR A 97 -3.45 0.09 -10.53
C THR A 97 -3.14 1.25 -9.58
N GLY A 98 -4.14 2.08 -9.26
CA GLY A 98 -3.99 3.13 -8.25
C GLY A 98 -2.83 4.08 -8.55
N MET A 99 -1.83 4.10 -7.66
CA MET A 99 -0.62 4.91 -7.86
C MET A 99 0.48 4.21 -8.68
N SER A 100 0.35 2.92 -8.98
CA SER A 100 1.28 2.17 -9.83
C SER A 100 1.18 2.60 -11.28
N LYS A 101 2.31 2.60 -12.00
CA LYS A 101 2.42 3.05 -13.38
C LYS A 101 2.60 1.88 -14.34
N ALA A 102 1.95 1.95 -15.49
CA ALA A 102 2.17 1.04 -16.61
C ALA A 102 2.84 1.81 -17.74
N ASP A 103 4.00 1.35 -18.19
CA ASP A 103 4.70 1.93 -19.34
C ASP A 103 4.18 1.35 -20.66
N GLN A 104 4.55 1.98 -21.77
CA GLN A 104 4.07 1.62 -23.11
C GLN A 104 4.33 0.17 -23.52
N LYS A 105 5.39 -0.46 -22.98
CA LYS A 105 5.74 -1.85 -23.29
C LYS A 105 5.16 -2.84 -22.27
N ASN A 106 4.37 -2.40 -21.30
CA ASN A 106 3.67 -3.29 -20.40
C ASN A 106 2.69 -4.17 -21.18
N ASN A 107 2.93 -5.48 -21.16
CA ASN A 107 2.10 -6.49 -21.81
C ASN A 107 1.53 -7.51 -20.81
N VAL A 108 1.55 -7.20 -19.50
CA VAL A 108 0.97 -8.06 -18.46
C VAL A 108 -0.54 -8.14 -18.66
N THR A 109 -1.03 -9.30 -19.07
CA THR A 109 -2.44 -9.50 -19.46
C THR A 109 -3.11 -10.69 -18.76
N ASN A 110 -2.35 -11.49 -18.01
CA ASN A 110 -2.86 -12.65 -17.30
C ASN A 110 -2.34 -12.73 -15.85
N SER A 111 -2.95 -13.61 -15.06
CA SER A 111 -2.64 -13.75 -13.64
C SER A 111 -1.25 -14.33 -13.35
N ASP A 112 -0.70 -15.14 -14.25
CA ASP A 112 0.64 -15.73 -14.05
C ASP A 112 1.72 -14.65 -14.16
N GLU A 113 1.63 -13.79 -15.17
CA GLU A 113 2.51 -12.63 -15.34
C GLU A 113 2.33 -11.63 -14.18
N ALA A 114 1.09 -11.34 -13.78
CA ALA A 114 0.82 -10.45 -12.65
C ALA A 114 1.42 -10.99 -11.35
N ALA A 115 1.30 -12.30 -11.10
CA ALA A 115 1.88 -12.96 -9.93
C ALA A 115 3.42 -12.91 -9.96
N TYR A 116 4.04 -13.09 -11.13
CA TYR A 116 5.49 -12.95 -11.29
C TYR A 116 5.98 -11.56 -10.86
N TYR A 117 5.39 -10.48 -11.39
CA TYR A 117 5.80 -9.12 -11.04
C TYR A 117 5.47 -8.75 -9.58
N PHE A 118 4.41 -9.32 -9.03
CA PHE A 118 4.09 -9.18 -7.61
C PHE A 118 5.18 -9.82 -6.71
N VAL A 119 5.62 -11.03 -7.04
CA VAL A 119 6.70 -11.71 -6.29
C VAL A 119 8.01 -10.94 -6.40
N GLU A 120 8.37 -10.44 -7.59
CA GLU A 120 9.57 -9.61 -7.76
C GLU A 120 9.48 -8.29 -6.99
N THR A 121 8.28 -7.70 -6.87
CA THR A 121 8.03 -6.54 -6.02
C THR A 121 8.32 -6.86 -4.56
N ILE A 122 7.77 -7.96 -4.02
CA ILE A 122 8.04 -8.37 -2.63
C ILE A 122 9.54 -8.63 -2.42
N ARG A 123 10.22 -9.29 -3.36
CA ARG A 123 11.65 -9.56 -3.26
C ARG A 123 12.46 -8.26 -3.21
N SER A 124 12.12 -7.29 -4.04
CA SER A 124 12.77 -5.98 -4.07
C SER A 124 12.59 -5.22 -2.75
N ILE A 125 11.34 -5.15 -2.26
CA ILE A 125 11.02 -4.53 -0.96
C ILE A 125 11.80 -5.20 0.17
N TYR A 126 11.79 -6.53 0.23
CA TYR A 126 12.50 -7.29 1.27
C TYR A 126 14.00 -7.04 1.25
N THR A 127 14.62 -7.05 0.06
CA THR A 127 16.06 -6.80 -0.11
C THR A 127 16.42 -5.40 0.39
N ARG A 128 15.62 -4.39 -0.01
CA ARG A 128 15.82 -3.00 0.40
C ARG A 128 15.66 -2.82 1.91
N LEU A 129 14.67 -3.47 2.52
CA LEU A 129 14.42 -3.37 3.97
C LEU A 129 15.43 -4.15 4.82
N LYS A 130 16.09 -5.16 4.25
CA LYS A 130 17.07 -5.97 4.99
C LYS A 130 18.47 -5.36 5.11
N GLY A 131 18.83 -4.42 4.22
CA GLY A 131 20.09 -3.65 4.27
C GLY A 131 21.29 -4.43 4.78
#